data_AF-A0A6L7ZZY0-F1
#
_entry.id   AF-A0A6L7ZZY0-F1
#
_cell.length_a   1.000
_cell.length_b   1.000
_cell.length_c   1.000
_cell.angle_alpha   90.00
_cell.angle_beta   90.00
_cell.angle_gamma   90.00
#
_symmetry.space_group_name_H-M   'P 1'
#
loop_
_entity.id
_entity.type
_entity.pdbx_description
1 polymer ?
#
loop_
_entity_poly.entity_id
_entity_poly.type
_entity_poly.pdbx_seq_one_letter_code
_entity_poly.pdbx_strand_id
1 'polypeptide(L)'
;MSRPRSKVGPGVGRTGFVERHGLWTAEQAEAGAEIAGRIDSGEVETLRFSFADQHGIARGKALIGEAAKAALASGVSLPSTLLTK
;
A
#
# COMPACT_ATOMS: atom_id res chain seq x y z
N MET A 1 -24.67 -3.75 9.41
CA MET A 1 -24.25 -2.33 9.30
C MET A 1 -22.94 -2.25 8.51
N SER A 2 -22.97 -1.74 7.28
CA SER A 2 -21.75 -1.50 6.49
C SER A 2 -21.09 -0.22 6.99
N ARG A 3 -19.87 -0.31 7.53
CA ARG A 3 -19.10 0.87 7.94
C ARG A 3 -18.78 1.73 6.70
N PRO A 4 -18.81 3.07 6.81
CA PRO A 4 -18.50 3.94 5.70
C PRO A 4 -17.09 3.64 5.17
N ARG A 5 -16.95 3.53 3.84
CA ARG A 5 -15.61 3.50 3.21
C ARG A 5 -14.98 4.86 3.50
N SER A 6 -13.99 4.92 4.39
CA SER A 6 -13.08 6.06 4.47
C SER A 6 -12.47 6.25 3.08
N LYS A 7 -12.66 7.44 2.49
CA LYS A 7 -12.04 7.79 1.21
C LYS A 7 -10.54 8.00 1.44
N VAL A 8 -9.78 6.92 1.40
CA VAL A 8 -8.35 7.03 1.14
C VAL A 8 -8.18 7.38 -0.35
N GLY A 9 -7.17 8.19 -0.68
CA GLY A 9 -6.94 8.69 -2.04
C GLY A 9 -6.91 7.59 -3.12
N PRO A 10 -7.06 7.97 -4.40
CA PRO A 10 -7.10 7.01 -5.50
C PRO A 10 -5.88 6.08 -5.47
N GLY A 11 -6.13 4.77 -5.62
CA GLY A 11 -5.08 3.76 -5.63
C GLY A 11 -4.72 3.13 -4.29
N VAL A 12 -5.36 3.55 -3.20
CA VAL A 12 -5.22 2.91 -1.88
C VAL A 12 -6.37 1.94 -1.62
N GLY A 13 -6.06 0.83 -0.95
CA GLY A 13 -7.01 -0.19 -0.55
C GLY A 13 -7.88 0.23 0.64
N ARG A 14 -8.47 -0.75 1.31
CA ARG A 14 -9.41 -0.50 2.41
C ARG A 14 -8.67 -0.17 3.70
N THR A 15 -9.06 0.90 4.38
CA THR A 15 -8.47 1.29 5.67
C THR A 15 -8.49 0.14 6.68
N GLY A 16 -7.34 -0.07 7.34
CA GLY A 16 -7.15 -1.10 8.37
C GLY A 16 -7.20 -2.53 7.84
N PHE A 17 -6.95 -2.75 6.54
CA PHE A 17 -6.95 -4.09 5.94
C PHE A 17 -5.84 -4.98 6.53
N VAL A 18 -4.63 -4.44 6.67
CA VAL A 18 -3.47 -5.19 7.19
C VAL A 18 -3.71 -5.65 8.63
N GLU A 19 -4.11 -4.73 9.51
CA GLU A 19 -4.43 -5.02 10.91
C GLU A 19 -5.55 -6.05 11.04
N ARG A 20 -6.67 -5.84 10.33
CA ARG A 20 -7.84 -6.73 10.36
C ARG A 20 -7.50 -8.17 10.03
N HIS A 21 -6.53 -8.38 9.15
CA HIS A 21 -6.16 -9.69 8.63
C HIS A 21 -4.84 -10.21 9.20
N GLY A 22 -4.20 -9.50 10.14
CA GLY A 22 -2.95 -9.93 10.78
C GLY A 22 -1.82 -10.19 9.78
N LEU A 23 -1.72 -9.37 8.73
CA LEU A 23 -0.82 -9.65 7.60
C LEU A 23 0.65 -9.33 7.86
N TRP A 24 0.95 -8.69 8.99
CA TRP A 24 2.30 -8.28 9.35
C TRP A 24 2.80 -8.98 10.61
N THR A 25 4.07 -9.36 10.60
CA THR A 25 4.83 -9.63 11.82
C THR A 25 5.09 -8.33 12.59
N ALA A 26 5.56 -8.44 13.84
CA ALA A 26 5.98 -7.28 14.61
C ALA A 26 7.09 -6.49 13.90
N GLU A 27 8.08 -7.18 13.31
CA GLU A 27 9.16 -6.53 12.57
C GLU A 27 8.64 -5.80 11.32
N GLN A 28 7.66 -6.39 10.61
CA GLN A 28 7.05 -5.75 9.45
C GLN A 28 6.22 -4.52 9.82
N ALA A 29 5.56 -4.54 10.97
CA ALA A 29 4.83 -3.39 11.49
C ALA A 29 5.77 -2.23 11.86
N GLU A 30 6.90 -2.55 12.51
CA GLU A 30 7.94 -1.58 12.82
C GLU A 30 8.56 -0.97 11.55
N ALA A 31 8.92 -1.81 10.57
CA ALA A 31 9.43 -1.35 9.28
C ALA A 31 8.41 -0.47 8.53
N GLY A 32 7.12 -0.82 8.59
CA GLY A 32 6.06 0.00 8.02
C GLY A 32 5.95 1.39 8.67
N ALA A 33 6.08 1.46 10.00
CA ALA A 33 6.08 2.73 10.73
C ALA A 33 7.32 3.57 10.40
N GLU A 34 8.49 2.93 10.26
CA GLU A 34 9.72 3.59 9.84
C GLU A 34 9.59 4.23 8.45
N ILE A 35 9.08 3.48 7.47
CA ILE A 35 8.83 3.98 6.12
C ILE A 35 7.85 5.17 6.17
N ALA A 36 6.79 5.08 6.96
CA ALA A 36 5.85 6.20 7.13
C ALA A 36 6.54 7.46 7.65
N GLY A 37 7.44 7.32 8.64
CA GLY A 37 8.24 8.44 9.15
C GLY A 37 9.16 9.06 8.09
N ARG A 38 9.77 8.24 7.23
CA ARG A 38 10.61 8.71 6.11
C ARG A 38 9.80 9.44 5.02
N ILE A 39 8.54 9.07 4.83
CA ILE A 39 7.63 9.82 3.95
C ILE A 39 7.30 11.18 4.57
N ASP A 40 6.97 11.20 5.86
CA ASP A 40 6.60 12.44 6.57
C ASP A 40 7.78 13.42 6.68
N SER A 41 9.01 12.92 6.78
CA SER A 41 10.22 13.74 6.77
C SER A 41 10.60 14.26 5.38
N GLY A 42 10.00 13.71 4.31
CA GLY A 42 10.37 14.00 2.93
C GLY A 42 11.62 13.27 2.43
N GLU A 43 12.20 12.35 3.21
CA GLU A 43 13.29 11.46 2.77
C GLU A 43 12.83 10.54 1.62
N VAL A 44 11.57 10.09 1.68
CA VAL A 44 10.95 9.24 0.65
C VAL A 44 9.76 9.96 0.01
N GLU A 45 9.94 10.40 -1.23
CA GLU A 45 8.89 11.07 -2.01
C GLU A 45 7.92 10.08 -2.67
N THR A 46 8.45 8.96 -3.18
CA THR A 46 7.70 7.97 -3.98
C THR A 46 7.99 6.55 -3.51
N LEU A 47 6.92 5.77 -3.30
CA LEU A 47 7.00 4.33 -3.07
C LEU A 47 6.42 3.56 -4.25
N ARG A 48 7.23 2.66 -4.82
CA ARG A 48 6.78 1.72 -5.86
C ARG A 48 6.51 0.36 -5.23
N PHE A 49 5.23 0.01 -5.14
CA PHE A 49 4.79 -1.32 -4.72
C PHE A 49 4.92 -2.25 -5.92
N SER A 50 5.71 -3.32 -5.78
CA SER A 50 5.97 -4.29 -6.85
C SER A 50 5.52 -5.69 -6.48
N PHE A 51 5.03 -6.44 -7.46
CA PHE A 51 4.58 -7.83 -7.33
C PHE A 51 4.83 -8.57 -8.65
N ALA A 52 5.01 -9.89 -8.60
CA ALA A 52 5.10 -10.70 -9.81
C ALA A 52 3.69 -11.02 -10.34
N ASP A 53 3.49 -10.90 -11.66
CA ASP A 53 2.28 -11.40 -12.31
C ASP A 53 2.34 -12.92 -12.59
N GLN A 54 1.30 -13.45 -13.22
CA GLN A 54 1.19 -14.88 -13.57
C GLN A 54 2.29 -15.39 -14.53
N HIS A 55 2.99 -14.48 -15.21
CA HIS A 55 4.09 -14.79 -16.11
C HIS A 55 5.46 -14.61 -15.42
N GLY A 56 5.46 -14.30 -14.12
CA GLY A 56 6.66 -14.01 -13.35
C GLY A 56 7.24 -12.61 -13.61
N ILE A 57 6.51 -11.74 -14.32
CA ILE A 57 7.00 -10.41 -14.66
C ILE A 57 6.69 -9.45 -13.52
N ALA A 58 7.70 -8.69 -13.07
CA ALA A 58 7.54 -7.67 -12.05
C ALA A 58 6.65 -6.52 -12.55
N ARG A 59 5.48 -6.38 -11.94
CA ARG A 59 4.55 -5.25 -12.11
C ARG A 59 4.63 -4.36 -10.89
N GLY A 60 4.19 -3.11 -11.04
CA GLY A 60 4.14 -2.25 -9.88
C GLY A 60 3.31 -1.00 -10.08
N LYS A 61 3.06 -0.34 -8.96
CA LYS A 61 2.33 0.92 -8.89
C LYS A 61 3.07 1.87 -7.96
N ALA A 62 3.36 3.06 -8.46
CA ALA A 62 3.93 4.14 -7.68
C ALA A 62 2.82 4.92 -6.98
N LEU A 63 3.03 5.24 -5.71
CA LEU A 63 2.21 6.16 -4.91
C LEU A 63 3.15 7.19 -4.26
N ILE A 64 2.61 8.36 -3.94
CA ILE A 64 3.34 9.48 -3.35
C ILE A 64 2.64 9.98 -2.09
N GLY A 65 3.40 10.60 -1.18
CA GLY A 65 2.90 11.27 0.03
C GLY A 65 1.92 10.44 0.85
N GLU A 66 0.78 11.06 1.23
CA GLU A 66 -0.25 10.43 2.05
C GLU A 66 -0.83 9.13 1.44
N ALA A 67 -0.89 9.03 0.12
CA ALA A 67 -1.37 7.80 -0.53
C ALA A 67 -0.38 6.64 -0.33
N ALA A 68 0.92 6.92 -0.40
CA ALA A 68 1.96 5.92 -0.13
C ALA A 68 1.91 5.47 1.33
N LYS A 69 1.83 6.41 2.28
CA LYS A 69 1.72 6.12 3.72
C LYS A 69 0.47 5.31 4.03
N ALA A 70 -0.69 5.73 3.54
CA ALA A 70 -1.94 5.04 3.81
C ALA A 70 -2.00 3.62 3.19
N ALA A 71 -1.31 3.41 2.06
CA ALA A 71 -1.22 2.11 1.42
C ALA A 71 -0.45 1.06 2.25
N LEU A 72 0.47 1.47 3.11
CA LEU A 72 1.17 0.56 4.02
C LEU A 72 0.17 -0.17 4.93
N ALA A 73 -0.81 0.53 5.51
CA ALA A 73 -1.83 -0.08 6.39
C ALA A 73 -3.08 -0.61 5.65
N SER A 74 -3.36 -0.10 4.45
CA SER A 74 -4.63 -0.34 3.73
C SER A 74 -4.48 -1.23 2.50
N GLY A 75 -3.25 -1.53 2.10
CA GLY A 75 -2.93 -2.17 0.83
C GLY A 75 -3.02 -1.22 -0.37
N VAL A 76 -2.62 -1.73 -1.54
CA VAL A 76 -2.64 -0.99 -2.81
C VAL A 76 -3.78 -1.52 -3.69
N SER A 77 -4.60 -0.61 -4.21
CA SER A 77 -5.59 -0.98 -5.22
C SER A 77 -4.91 -1.13 -6.58
N LEU A 78 -4.97 -2.34 -7.14
CA LEU A 78 -4.39 -2.69 -8.44
C LEU A 78 -5.49 -2.82 -9.49
N PRO A 79 -5.45 -2.06 -10.60
CA PRO A 79 -6.35 -2.29 -11.73
C PRO A 79 -5.96 -3.60 -12.45
N SER A 80 -6.95 -4.31 -12.99
CA SER A 80 -6.76 -5.58 -13.71
C SER A 80 -5.85 -5.46 -14.93
N THR A 81 -5.75 -4.27 -15.52
CA THR A 81 -4.85 -4.00 -16.65
C THR A 81 -3.38 -4.23 -16.34
N LEU A 82 -2.98 -4.20 -15.06
CA LEU A 82 -1.61 -4.57 -14.66
C LEU A 82 -1.36 -6.08 -14.69
N LEU A 83 -2.42 -6.91 -14.75
CA LEU A 83 -2.33 -8.37 -14.79
C LEU A 83 -2.39 -8.94 -16.22
N THR A 84 -2.92 -8.18 -17.17
CA THR A 84 -3.25 -8.66 -18.52
C THR A 84 -2.31 -8.11 -19.61
N LYS A 85 -1.13 -7.61 -19.24
CA LYS A 85 -0.15 -7.04 -20.16
C LYS A 85 1.00 -7.99 -20.45
#